data_AF-A0A229VZU7-F1
#
_entry.id   AF-A0A229VZU7-F1
#
_cell.length_a   1.000
_cell.length_b   1.000
_cell.length_c   1.000
_cell.angle_alpha   90.00
_cell.angle_beta   90.00
_cell.angle_gamma   90.00
#
_symmetry.space_group_name_H-M   'P 1'
#
loop_
_entity.id
_entity.type
_entity.pdbx_description
1 polymer ?
#
loop_
_entity_poly.entity_id
_entity_poly.type
_entity_poly.pdbx_seq_one_letter_code
_entity_poly.pdbx_strand_id
1 'polypeptide(L)'
;MDKTPTYGIPYLEPSDFVADAPAASKSIAQGVEDALKIVDARTTPEGIAPVIALNPQVLGNQSGSMGQIGFVQSPSTGPNGGFGAYISDGSKWTALMDVTRRDLWWATQYKVLTWTKKADTNDVVSVSGIRLGAMLFIRVYWQNNGAFNKDAFVKVPIANIGNDLSSEECMFPCAENTGADRAGTGFLGINGHEIFWCHTDGSKNDIPEKMWHQGLIIAKSGN
;
A
#
# COMPACT_ATOMS: atom_id res chain seq x y z
N MET A 1 -44.83 -2.94 -44.40
CA MET A 1 -43.60 -2.28 -43.95
C MET A 1 -42.89 -3.23 -43.02
N ASP A 2 -41.80 -3.79 -43.52
CA ASP A 2 -40.87 -4.56 -42.69
C ASP A 2 -40.23 -3.63 -41.64
N LYS A 3 -39.92 -4.19 -40.47
CA LYS A 3 -39.44 -3.43 -39.31
C LYS A 3 -38.48 -4.26 -38.48
N THR A 4 -37.72 -3.59 -37.63
CA THR A 4 -36.84 -4.27 -36.66
C THR A 4 -37.64 -5.08 -35.62
N PRO A 5 -37.10 -6.18 -35.10
CA PRO A 5 -37.87 -7.15 -34.32
C PRO A 5 -38.22 -6.71 -32.88
N THR A 6 -37.44 -5.85 -32.24
CA THR A 6 -37.64 -5.46 -30.83
C THR A 6 -38.31 -4.10 -30.71
N TYR A 7 -37.85 -3.06 -31.42
CA TYR A 7 -38.41 -1.71 -31.31
C TYR A 7 -39.29 -1.30 -32.49
N GLY A 8 -39.44 -2.17 -33.50
CA GLY A 8 -40.35 -1.94 -34.61
C GLY A 8 -39.99 -0.74 -35.48
N ILE A 9 -38.70 -0.41 -35.60
CA ILE A 9 -38.19 0.70 -36.42
C ILE A 9 -38.47 0.36 -37.89
N PRO A 10 -39.23 1.18 -38.62
CA PRO A 10 -39.66 0.87 -39.98
C PRO A 10 -38.49 0.94 -40.97
N TYR A 11 -38.44 0.01 -41.91
CA TYR A 11 -37.59 0.13 -43.08
C TYR A 11 -38.24 1.02 -44.13
N LEU A 12 -37.44 1.85 -44.80
CA LEU A 12 -37.94 2.65 -45.92
C LEU A 12 -38.18 1.74 -47.12
N GLU A 13 -39.34 1.89 -47.74
CA GLU A 13 -39.73 1.11 -48.91
C GLU A 13 -39.14 1.73 -50.19
N PRO A 14 -38.85 0.93 -51.23
CA PRO A 14 -38.11 1.39 -52.41
C PRO A 14 -38.84 2.38 -53.32
N SER A 15 -40.10 2.71 -53.03
CA SER A 15 -41.04 3.26 -54.02
C SER A 15 -40.76 4.69 -54.50
N ASP A 16 -39.73 5.38 -53.98
CA ASP A 16 -39.42 6.75 -54.44
C ASP A 16 -37.96 7.20 -54.26
N PHE A 17 -36.98 6.27 -54.17
CA PHE A 17 -35.59 6.64 -53.87
C PHE A 17 -34.54 5.99 -54.77
N VAL A 18 -33.36 6.62 -54.81
CA VAL A 18 -32.12 6.14 -55.45
C VAL A 18 -31.84 4.70 -55.02
N ALA A 19 -31.43 3.83 -55.94
CA ALA A 19 -31.45 2.36 -55.79
C ALA A 19 -30.82 1.79 -54.49
N ASP A 20 -29.86 2.48 -53.88
CA ASP A 20 -29.15 2.04 -52.67
C ASP A 20 -29.74 2.57 -51.35
N ALA A 21 -30.68 3.52 -51.40
CA ALA A 21 -31.25 4.15 -50.21
C ALA A 21 -31.98 3.15 -49.28
N PRO A 22 -32.78 2.18 -49.78
CA PRO A 22 -33.43 1.19 -48.91
C PRO A 22 -32.45 0.31 -48.15
N ALA A 23 -31.33 -0.07 -48.77
CA ALA A 23 -30.30 -0.88 -48.13
C ALA A 23 -29.58 -0.09 -47.03
N ALA A 24 -29.21 1.17 -47.30
CA ALA A 24 -28.62 2.06 -46.32
C ALA A 24 -29.56 2.31 -45.13
N SER A 25 -30.84 2.58 -45.39
CA SER A 25 -31.85 2.79 -44.35
C SER A 25 -32.09 1.54 -43.49
N LYS A 26 -32.09 0.35 -44.10
CA LYS A 26 -32.18 -0.91 -43.34
C LYS A 26 -30.98 -1.10 -42.41
N SER A 27 -29.77 -0.79 -42.90
CA SER A 27 -28.56 -0.83 -42.08
C SER A 27 -28.61 0.17 -40.92
N ILE A 28 -29.13 1.37 -41.15
CA ILE A 28 -29.30 2.39 -40.10
C ILE A 28 -30.34 1.93 -39.08
N ALA A 29 -31.50 1.44 -39.53
CA ALA A 29 -32.55 0.96 -38.64
C ALA A 29 -32.06 -0.19 -37.75
N GLN A 30 -31.27 -1.12 -38.31
CA GLN A 30 -30.66 -2.20 -37.52
C GLN A 30 -29.61 -1.67 -36.53
N GLY A 31 -28.78 -0.71 -36.93
CA GLY A 31 -27.82 -0.08 -36.02
C GLY A 31 -28.47 0.65 -34.84
N VAL A 32 -29.59 1.35 -35.09
CA VAL A 32 -30.36 2.02 -34.03
C VAL A 32 -31.00 1.00 -33.08
N GLU A 33 -31.60 -0.05 -33.62
CA GLU A 33 -32.16 -1.15 -32.84
C GLU A 33 -31.12 -1.77 -31.90
N ASP A 34 -29.93 -2.07 -32.42
CA ASP A 34 -28.87 -2.71 -31.63
C ASP A 34 -28.33 -1.76 -30.55
N ALA A 35 -28.21 -0.47 -30.85
CA ALA A 35 -27.85 0.55 -29.87
C ALA A 35 -28.90 0.67 -28.75
N LEU A 36 -30.20 0.66 -29.09
CA LEU A 36 -31.29 0.71 -28.12
C LEU A 36 -31.33 -0.53 -27.23
N LYS A 37 -31.07 -1.72 -27.77
CA LYS A 37 -30.98 -2.97 -26.97
C LYS A 37 -29.91 -2.87 -25.89
N ILE A 38 -28.76 -2.28 -26.23
CA ILE A 38 -27.67 -2.09 -25.28
C ILE A 38 -28.06 -1.08 -24.19
N VAL A 39 -28.78 -0.02 -24.54
CA VAL A 39 -29.27 0.98 -23.59
C VAL A 39 -30.30 0.38 -22.64
N ASP A 40 -31.30 -0.33 -23.16
CA ASP A 40 -32.36 -0.94 -22.35
C ASP A 40 -31.82 -2.03 -21.42
N ALA A 41 -30.87 -2.84 -21.88
CA ALA A 41 -30.23 -3.87 -21.08
C ALA A 41 -29.48 -3.32 -19.85
N ARG A 42 -29.19 -2.01 -19.79
CA ARG A 42 -28.62 -1.34 -18.60
C ARG A 42 -29.69 -0.93 -17.58
N THR A 43 -30.95 -0.88 -17.99
CA THR A 43 -32.08 -0.43 -17.17
C THR A 43 -32.88 -1.58 -16.56
N THR A 44 -32.57 -2.82 -16.95
CA THR A 44 -33.18 -4.00 -16.34
C THR A 44 -32.57 -4.29 -14.96
N PRO A 45 -33.32 -4.93 -14.04
CA PRO A 45 -32.78 -5.37 -12.75
C PRO A 45 -31.48 -6.19 -12.90
N GLU A 46 -31.41 -7.06 -13.90
CA GLU A 46 -30.23 -7.88 -14.19
C GLU A 46 -29.04 -7.06 -14.68
N GLY A 47 -29.26 -5.95 -15.40
CA GLY A 47 -28.22 -5.06 -15.89
C GLY A 47 -27.68 -4.08 -14.85
N ILE A 48 -28.48 -3.78 -13.82
CA ILE A 48 -28.13 -2.87 -12.71
C ILE A 48 -27.46 -3.64 -11.56
N ALA A 49 -27.88 -4.88 -11.31
CA ALA A 49 -27.36 -5.68 -10.21
C ALA A 49 -25.87 -6.00 -10.41
N PRO A 50 -25.02 -5.82 -9.38
CA PRO A 50 -23.63 -6.22 -9.46
C PRO A 50 -23.47 -7.74 -9.59
N VAL A 51 -22.58 -8.19 -10.48
CA VAL A 51 -22.24 -9.61 -10.63
C VAL A 51 -21.19 -9.99 -9.60
N ILE A 52 -21.53 -10.89 -8.67
CA ILE A 52 -20.62 -11.34 -7.62
C ILE A 52 -19.91 -12.63 -8.04
N ALA A 53 -18.59 -12.66 -7.93
CA ALA A 53 -17.78 -13.82 -8.25
C ALA A 53 -16.76 -14.12 -7.16
N LEU A 54 -16.43 -15.40 -6.98
CA LEU A 54 -15.43 -15.83 -6.01
C LEU A 54 -14.01 -15.39 -6.39
N ASN A 55 -13.69 -15.45 -7.69
CA ASN A 55 -12.36 -15.11 -8.20
C ASN A 55 -12.48 -14.55 -9.64
N PRO A 56 -11.42 -13.93 -10.20
CA PRO A 56 -11.46 -13.32 -11.53
C PRO A 56 -11.75 -14.29 -12.66
N GLN A 57 -11.35 -15.56 -12.54
CA GLN A 57 -11.64 -16.58 -13.55
C GLN A 57 -13.13 -16.93 -13.59
N VAL A 58 -13.76 -17.01 -12.41
CA VAL A 58 -15.21 -17.20 -12.28
C VAL A 58 -15.98 -15.99 -12.82
N LEU A 59 -15.48 -14.76 -12.60
CA LEU A 59 -16.09 -13.56 -13.18
C LEU A 59 -15.96 -13.54 -14.71
N GLY A 60 -14.76 -13.87 -15.24
CA GLY A 60 -14.49 -13.89 -16.68
C GLY A 60 -15.37 -14.88 -17.48
N ASN A 61 -15.90 -15.91 -16.82
CA ASN A 61 -16.83 -16.86 -17.43
C ASN A 61 -18.31 -16.42 -17.37
N GLN A 62 -18.62 -15.32 -16.69
CA GLN A 62 -19.98 -14.79 -16.61
C GLN A 62 -20.19 -13.70 -17.66
N SER A 63 -21.37 -13.69 -18.29
CA SER A 63 -21.80 -12.59 -19.16
C SER A 63 -22.16 -11.36 -18.32
N GLY A 64 -21.83 -10.17 -18.79
CA GLY A 64 -22.26 -8.92 -18.19
C GLY A 64 -22.65 -7.89 -19.24
N SER A 65 -23.70 -7.12 -18.99
CA SER A 65 -24.13 -6.01 -19.85
C SER A 65 -23.08 -4.90 -19.89
N MET A 66 -23.03 -4.13 -20.99
CA MET A 66 -22.08 -3.02 -21.11
C MET A 66 -22.29 -1.97 -20.01
N GLY A 67 -21.28 -1.74 -19.18
CA GLY A 67 -21.31 -0.84 -18.03
C GLY A 67 -21.73 -1.49 -16.71
N GLN A 68 -22.06 -2.79 -16.70
CA GLN A 68 -22.42 -3.51 -15.50
C GLN A 68 -21.22 -3.67 -14.56
N ILE A 69 -21.47 -3.53 -13.26
CA ILE A 69 -20.45 -3.70 -12.22
C ILE A 69 -20.33 -5.17 -11.83
N GLY A 70 -19.10 -5.66 -11.70
CA GLY A 70 -18.78 -6.96 -11.12
C GLY A 70 -17.97 -6.78 -9.85
N PHE A 71 -18.04 -7.73 -8.90
CA PHE A 71 -17.24 -7.71 -7.69
C PHE A 71 -16.65 -9.08 -7.40
N VAL A 72 -15.32 -9.14 -7.31
CA VAL A 72 -14.56 -10.35 -6.99
C VAL A 72 -14.26 -10.40 -5.50
N GLN A 73 -14.67 -11.47 -4.82
CA GLN A 73 -14.58 -11.61 -3.36
C GLN A 73 -13.23 -12.12 -2.85
N SER A 74 -12.43 -12.79 -3.69
CA SER A 74 -11.11 -13.28 -3.29
C SER A 74 -10.08 -13.07 -4.40
N PRO A 75 -8.84 -12.67 -4.07
CA PRO A 75 -7.77 -12.56 -5.05
C PRO A 75 -7.44 -13.94 -5.64
N SER A 76 -7.21 -14.03 -6.95
CA SER A 76 -6.51 -15.18 -7.53
C SER A 76 -5.02 -14.88 -7.65
N THR A 77 -4.18 -15.91 -7.59
CA THR A 77 -2.72 -15.83 -7.74
C THR A 77 -2.26 -15.54 -9.18
N GLY A 78 -3.13 -15.05 -10.06
CA GLY A 78 -2.86 -14.82 -11.47
C GLY A 78 -2.34 -13.42 -11.78
N PRO A 79 -1.57 -13.24 -12.86
CA PRO A 79 -0.83 -12.00 -13.18
C PRO A 79 -1.69 -10.75 -13.46
N ASN A 80 -3.02 -10.84 -13.53
CA ASN A 80 -3.94 -9.75 -13.89
C ASN A 80 -5.19 -9.61 -12.98
N GLY A 81 -5.23 -10.16 -11.77
CA GLY A 81 -6.51 -10.44 -11.08
C GLY A 81 -6.65 -9.93 -9.64
N GLY A 82 -6.72 -8.62 -9.45
CA GLY A 82 -7.03 -8.03 -8.14
C GLY A 82 -8.44 -8.41 -7.64
N PHE A 83 -8.57 -8.57 -6.33
CA PHE A 83 -9.86 -8.51 -5.63
C PHE A 83 -10.55 -7.16 -5.89
N GLY A 84 -11.89 -7.12 -5.87
CA GLY A 84 -12.64 -5.87 -5.93
C GLY A 84 -13.46 -5.67 -7.21
N ALA A 85 -13.68 -4.40 -7.58
CA ALA A 85 -14.67 -4.02 -8.58
C ALA A 85 -14.16 -4.14 -10.03
N TYR A 86 -15.03 -4.61 -10.91
CA TYR A 86 -14.82 -4.74 -12.36
C TYR A 86 -15.98 -4.05 -13.09
N ILE A 87 -15.75 -3.68 -14.35
CA ILE A 87 -16.77 -3.18 -15.28
C ILE A 87 -16.78 -4.05 -16.54
N SER A 88 -17.96 -4.47 -16.98
CA SER A 88 -18.13 -5.18 -18.25
C SER A 88 -18.22 -4.19 -19.41
N ASP A 89 -17.56 -4.48 -20.52
CA ASP A 89 -17.79 -3.77 -21.80
C ASP A 89 -18.83 -4.47 -22.70
N GLY A 90 -19.52 -5.48 -22.17
CA GLY A 90 -20.44 -6.35 -22.91
C GLY A 90 -19.79 -7.62 -23.46
N SER A 91 -18.45 -7.67 -23.51
CA SER A 91 -17.67 -8.80 -24.03
C SER A 91 -16.66 -9.35 -23.04
N LYS A 92 -16.13 -8.51 -22.15
CA LYS A 92 -15.14 -8.87 -21.13
C LYS A 92 -15.28 -8.01 -19.89
N TRP A 93 -14.76 -8.52 -18.78
CA TRP A 93 -14.64 -7.80 -17.52
C TRP A 93 -13.27 -7.14 -17.43
N THR A 94 -13.26 -5.84 -17.13
CA THR A 94 -12.04 -5.06 -16.87
C THR A 94 -12.04 -4.59 -15.43
N ALA A 95 -10.94 -4.76 -14.70
CA ALA A 95 -10.86 -4.27 -13.32
C ALA A 95 -10.98 -2.74 -13.31
N LEU A 96 -11.89 -2.20 -12.48
CA LEU A 96 -12.04 -0.74 -12.30
C LEU A 96 -10.89 -0.15 -11.48
N MET A 97 -10.31 -0.99 -10.63
CA MET A 97 -9.09 -0.70 -9.92
C MET A 97 -8.10 -1.79 -10.31
N ASP A 98 -7.00 -1.41 -10.94
CA ASP A 98 -5.85 -2.28 -11.03
C ASP A 98 -5.22 -2.35 -9.64
N VAL A 99 -5.79 -3.19 -8.77
CA VAL A 99 -5.20 -3.49 -7.47
C VAL A 99 -3.97 -4.40 -7.64
N THR A 100 -3.23 -4.29 -8.75
CA THR A 100 -1.80 -4.56 -8.75
C THR A 100 -1.09 -3.45 -7.97
N ARG A 101 -1.17 -3.55 -6.64
CA ARG A 101 -0.27 -2.91 -5.67
C ARG A 101 -0.25 -1.38 -5.58
N ARG A 102 -0.93 -0.56 -6.41
CA ARG A 102 -0.66 0.90 -6.48
C ARG A 102 -1.54 1.86 -5.66
N ASP A 103 -2.79 1.52 -5.36
CA ASP A 103 -3.70 2.50 -4.72
C ASP A 103 -3.92 2.27 -3.21
N LEU A 104 -3.38 1.18 -2.65
CA LEU A 104 -3.21 1.00 -1.20
C LEU A 104 -1.88 1.61 -0.69
N TRP A 105 -1.21 2.46 -1.48
CA TRP A 105 0.16 2.93 -1.22
C TRP A 105 0.35 3.66 0.11
N TRP A 106 -0.66 4.23 0.74
CA TRP A 106 -0.49 4.81 2.07
C TRP A 106 -0.64 3.80 3.23
N ALA A 107 -1.31 2.65 3.00
CA ALA A 107 -1.52 1.62 4.02
C ALA A 107 -0.42 0.54 4.02
N THR A 108 0.28 0.33 2.90
CA THR A 108 1.37 -0.68 2.76
C THR A 108 2.78 -0.07 2.81
N GLN A 109 2.92 1.26 2.83
CA GLN A 109 4.24 1.90 2.81
C GLN A 109 4.97 1.89 4.14
N TYR A 110 4.31 1.45 5.21
CA TYR A 110 4.95 1.33 6.49
C TYR A 110 5.04 -0.09 7.02
N LYS A 111 6.25 -0.44 7.44
CA LYS A 111 6.54 -1.68 8.17
C LYS A 111 6.85 -1.28 9.61
N VAL A 112 6.14 -1.87 10.57
CA VAL A 112 6.52 -1.79 11.98
C VAL A 112 7.86 -2.48 12.15
N LEU A 113 8.82 -1.76 12.73
CA LEU A 113 10.16 -2.30 12.91
C LEU A 113 10.16 -3.38 13.98
N THR A 114 10.71 -4.53 13.62
CA THR A 114 11.00 -5.59 14.58
C THR A 114 12.42 -5.39 15.07
N TRP A 115 12.62 -5.53 16.37
CA TRP A 115 13.91 -5.33 17.00
C TRP A 115 14.12 -6.35 18.11
N THR A 116 15.38 -6.53 18.48
CA THR A 116 15.78 -7.36 19.61
C THR A 116 16.65 -6.54 20.55
N LYS A 117 16.46 -6.72 21.86
CA LYS A 117 17.27 -6.07 22.88
C LYS A 117 18.69 -6.66 22.88
N LYS A 118 19.70 -5.80 22.96
CA LYS A 118 21.13 -6.16 23.10
C LYS A 118 21.75 -5.69 24.41
N ALA A 119 21.19 -4.64 25.01
CA ALA A 119 21.61 -4.16 26.32
C ALA A 119 21.47 -5.24 27.40
N ASP A 120 22.15 -5.04 28.53
CA ASP A 120 22.06 -5.92 29.72
C ASP A 120 20.59 -6.18 30.09
N THR A 121 20.31 -7.38 30.60
CA THR A 121 19.02 -7.78 31.19
C THR A 121 18.40 -6.74 32.13
N ASN A 122 19.18 -6.03 32.94
CA ASN A 122 18.69 -5.01 33.88
C ASN A 122 18.16 -3.76 33.18
N ASP A 123 18.75 -3.39 32.05
CA ASP A 123 18.43 -2.15 31.33
C ASP A 123 17.01 -2.15 30.76
N VAL A 124 16.43 -0.97 30.60
CA VAL A 124 15.19 -0.84 29.85
C VAL A 124 15.54 -0.32 28.47
N VAL A 125 15.11 -1.06 27.43
CA VAL A 125 15.22 -0.61 26.04
C VAL A 125 13.84 -0.69 25.43
N SER A 126 13.41 0.40 24.79
CA SER A 126 12.22 0.44 23.96
C SER A 126 12.58 1.07 22.63
N VAL A 127 12.43 0.29 21.57
CA VAL A 127 12.56 0.78 20.19
C VAL A 127 11.18 0.71 19.56
N SER A 128 10.77 1.78 18.91
CA SER A 128 9.56 1.78 18.10
C SER A 128 9.78 2.62 16.87
N GLY A 129 9.13 2.27 15.77
CA GLY A 129 9.33 2.99 14.55
C GLY A 129 8.65 2.37 13.37
N ILE A 130 8.71 3.12 12.28
CA ILE A 130 8.15 2.75 11.00
C ILE A 130 9.21 2.91 9.91
N ARG A 131 9.20 1.99 8.97
CA ARG A 131 9.79 2.23 7.65
C ARG A 131 8.80 3.05 6.82
N LEU A 132 9.27 3.96 5.99
CA LEU A 132 8.49 4.62 4.95
C LEU A 132 9.33 4.64 3.67
N GLY A 133 9.09 3.69 2.77
CA GLY A 133 9.91 3.51 1.57
C GLY A 133 11.38 3.24 1.91
N ALA A 134 12.28 4.15 1.50
CA ALA A 134 13.72 4.07 1.75
C ALA A 134 14.16 4.71 3.08
N MET A 135 13.24 5.29 3.84
CA MET A 135 13.52 5.96 5.12
C MET A 135 12.97 5.16 6.30
N LEU A 136 13.60 5.33 7.45
CA LEU A 136 13.19 4.81 8.74
C LEU A 136 13.03 5.96 9.72
N PHE A 137 11.96 5.92 10.51
CA PHE A 137 11.72 6.82 11.63
C PHE A 137 11.68 5.98 12.89
N ILE A 138 12.70 6.13 13.74
CA ILE A 138 12.95 5.24 14.86
C ILE A 138 13.02 6.06 16.14
N ARG A 139 12.06 5.86 17.04
CA ARG A 139 12.17 6.33 18.42
C ARG A 139 12.93 5.28 19.22
N VAL A 140 13.92 5.74 19.96
CA VAL A 140 14.69 4.91 20.89
C VAL A 140 14.56 5.52 22.27
N TYR A 141 14.24 4.66 23.24
CA TYR A 141 14.40 4.91 24.66
C TYR A 141 15.32 3.84 25.24
N TRP A 142 16.33 4.26 25.98
CA TRP A 142 17.17 3.37 26.77
C TRP A 142 17.33 3.95 28.16
N GLN A 143 17.36 3.10 29.18
CA GLN A 143 17.69 3.48 30.53
C GLN A 143 18.67 2.46 31.11
N ASN A 144 19.81 2.96 31.55
CA ASN A 144 20.77 2.20 32.31
C ASN A 144 20.18 1.87 33.69
N ASN A 145 20.01 0.59 34.00
CA ASN A 145 19.51 0.13 35.30
C ASN A 145 20.52 -0.79 36.00
N GLY A 146 21.71 -0.96 35.43
CA GLY A 146 22.84 -1.61 36.07
C GLY A 146 23.96 -0.62 36.39
N ALA A 147 25.01 -1.11 37.05
CA ALA A 147 26.29 -0.42 37.08
C ALA A 147 26.95 -0.60 35.70
N PHE A 148 27.17 0.50 34.98
CA PHE A 148 27.69 0.45 33.62
C PHE A 148 28.88 1.39 33.47
N ASN A 149 30.04 0.82 33.11
CA ASN A 149 31.27 1.55 32.93
C ASN A 149 31.80 1.39 31.51
N LYS A 150 32.06 2.51 30.83
CA LYS A 150 32.64 2.52 29.48
C LYS A 150 33.51 3.75 29.29
N ASP A 151 34.52 3.63 28.43
CA ASP A 151 35.29 4.80 28.00
C ASP A 151 34.46 5.65 27.02
N ALA A 152 34.73 6.95 27.00
CA ALA A 152 34.07 7.88 26.10
C ALA A 152 34.23 7.49 24.63
N PHE A 153 33.22 7.82 23.84
CA PHE A 153 33.09 7.52 22.41
C PHE A 153 33.10 6.03 22.05
N VAL A 154 33.07 5.13 23.05
CA VAL A 154 32.88 3.71 22.78
C VAL A 154 31.40 3.40 22.61
N LYS A 155 31.06 2.83 21.45
CA LYS A 155 29.69 2.44 21.09
C LYS A 155 29.25 1.21 21.87
N VAL A 156 28.08 1.30 22.47
CA VAL A 156 27.43 0.25 23.24
C VAL A 156 26.17 -0.18 22.49
N PRO A 157 26.12 -1.39 21.91
CA PRO A 157 24.94 -1.85 21.21
C PRO A 157 23.80 -2.09 22.20
N ILE A 158 22.66 -1.45 21.98
CA ILE A 158 21.48 -1.52 22.87
C ILE A 158 20.30 -2.27 22.24
N ALA A 159 20.18 -2.25 20.91
CA ALA A 159 19.18 -3.00 20.16
C ALA A 159 19.67 -3.36 18.75
N ASN A 160 19.04 -4.36 18.14
CA ASN A 160 19.31 -4.78 16.77
C ASN A 160 17.99 -4.78 15.96
N ILE A 161 17.96 -4.10 14.81
CA ILE A 161 16.81 -4.01 13.89
C ILE A 161 17.07 -4.84 12.60
N GLY A 162 18.16 -5.59 12.57
CA GLY A 162 18.53 -6.47 11.48
C GLY A 162 18.67 -5.73 10.15
N ASN A 163 18.26 -6.41 9.07
CA ASN A 163 18.42 -5.90 7.70
C ASN A 163 17.49 -4.73 7.36
N ASP A 164 16.63 -4.29 8.28
CA ASP A 164 15.80 -3.11 8.02
C ASP A 164 16.64 -1.82 7.96
N LEU A 165 17.79 -1.77 8.64
CA LEU A 165 18.76 -0.67 8.64
C LEU A 165 19.79 -0.81 7.51
N SER A 166 20.12 0.29 6.84
CA SER A 166 21.33 0.36 6.01
C SER A 166 22.58 0.22 6.88
N SER A 167 23.68 -0.28 6.31
CA SER A 167 24.96 -0.38 7.01
C SER A 167 25.64 0.97 7.31
N GLU A 168 25.05 2.07 6.85
CA GLU A 168 25.55 3.43 7.07
C GLU A 168 25.50 3.80 8.56
N GLU A 169 26.61 4.33 9.07
CA GLU A 169 26.67 4.83 10.43
C GLU A 169 26.04 6.22 10.53
N CYS A 170 25.25 6.44 11.58
CA CYS A 170 24.78 7.77 11.94
C CYS A 170 24.74 7.93 13.46
N MET A 171 24.85 9.18 13.92
CA MET A 171 24.92 9.53 15.33
C MET A 171 24.11 10.80 15.59
N PHE A 172 23.22 10.76 16.58
CA PHE A 172 22.31 11.84 16.92
C PHE A 172 22.35 12.12 18.41
N PRO A 173 22.35 13.40 18.83
CA PRO A 173 22.29 13.73 20.24
C PRO A 173 20.99 13.18 20.84
N CYS A 174 21.09 12.61 22.04
CA CYS A 174 19.92 12.15 22.78
C CYS A 174 19.54 13.14 23.89
N ALA A 175 18.28 13.14 24.27
CA ALA A 175 17.82 13.77 25.51
C ALA A 175 18.09 12.82 26.68
N GLU A 176 18.48 13.35 27.83
CA GLU A 176 18.83 12.56 29.03
C GLU A 176 18.39 13.26 30.33
N ASN A 177 18.28 12.51 31.44
CA ASN A 177 17.92 13.02 32.77
C ASN A 177 19.09 13.13 33.75
N THR A 178 20.30 13.40 33.26
CA THR A 178 21.40 13.67 34.19
C THR A 178 20.97 14.75 35.19
N GLY A 179 20.95 14.40 36.47
CA GLY A 179 20.52 15.25 37.59
C GLY A 179 21.42 16.46 37.86
N ALA A 180 22.12 16.94 36.85
CA ALA A 180 22.80 18.21 36.78
C ALA A 180 22.74 18.66 35.31
N ASP A 181 22.39 19.92 35.08
CA ASP A 181 22.27 20.62 33.79
C ASP A 181 23.55 20.56 32.93
N ARG A 182 23.93 19.38 32.45
CA ARG A 182 24.93 19.19 31.40
C ARG A 182 24.23 18.56 30.23
N ALA A 183 23.67 19.41 29.37
CA ALA A 183 23.22 18.99 28.06
C ALA A 183 24.38 18.33 27.31
N GLY A 184 24.23 17.05 26.97
CA GLY A 184 24.95 16.48 25.83
C GLY A 184 26.04 15.47 26.14
N THR A 185 25.86 14.56 27.11
CA THR A 185 26.86 13.51 27.27
C THR A 185 26.58 12.25 26.48
N GLY A 186 25.42 12.06 25.84
CA GLY A 186 25.12 10.83 25.08
C GLY A 186 24.72 11.04 23.62
N PHE A 187 25.15 10.13 22.75
CA PHE A 187 24.62 9.97 21.41
C PHE A 187 23.87 8.64 21.26
N LEU A 188 22.77 8.66 20.52
CA LEU A 188 22.12 7.47 19.99
C LEU A 188 22.41 7.39 18.49
N GLY A 189 22.70 6.20 17.99
CA GLY A 189 23.11 6.04 16.61
C GLY A 189 22.85 4.66 16.04
N ILE A 190 23.15 4.51 14.76
CA ILE A 190 23.14 3.23 14.05
C ILE A 190 24.57 2.91 13.67
N ASN A 191 25.00 1.68 13.91
CA ASN A 191 26.27 1.15 13.44
C ASN A 191 26.02 -0.22 12.83
N GLY A 192 26.02 -0.31 11.50
CA GLY A 192 25.55 -1.50 10.80
C GLY A 192 24.06 -1.75 11.03
N HIS A 193 23.72 -2.92 11.59
CA HIS A 193 22.33 -3.33 11.84
C HIS A 193 21.87 -3.12 13.29
N GLU A 194 22.64 -2.35 14.07
CA GLU A 194 22.44 -2.17 15.50
C GLU A 194 22.24 -0.70 15.85
N ILE A 195 21.34 -0.45 16.79
CA ILE A 195 21.27 0.81 17.50
C ILE A 195 22.30 0.76 18.62
N PHE A 196 23.13 1.80 18.70
CA PHE A 196 24.06 1.99 19.79
C PHE A 196 23.77 3.25 20.58
N TRP A 197 24.33 3.28 21.78
CA TRP A 197 24.53 4.50 22.55
C TRP A 197 26.03 4.68 22.85
N CYS A 198 26.51 5.92 22.95
CA CYS A 198 27.83 6.21 23.50
C CYS A 198 27.82 7.52 24.28
N HIS A 199 28.71 7.67 25.26
CA HIS A 199 28.91 8.96 25.93
C HIS A 199 30.11 9.74 25.39
N THR A 200 30.13 11.05 25.63
CA THR A 200 31.14 11.99 25.15
C THR A 200 32.09 12.47 26.25
N ASP A 201 31.77 12.23 27.51
CA ASP A 201 32.57 12.70 28.64
C ASP A 201 33.82 11.83 28.84
N GLY A 202 34.95 12.26 28.27
CA GLY A 202 36.26 11.60 28.42
C GLY A 202 36.87 11.66 29.82
N SER A 203 36.24 12.35 30.78
CA SER A 203 36.70 12.43 32.17
C SER A 203 36.05 11.40 33.09
N LYS A 204 35.03 10.67 32.60
CA LYS A 204 34.25 9.73 33.39
C LYS A 204 34.07 8.43 32.64
N ASN A 205 34.31 7.33 33.34
CA ASN A 205 33.99 6.00 32.85
C ASN A 205 32.67 5.46 33.43
N ASP A 206 32.13 6.11 34.45
CA ASP A 206 30.94 5.64 35.17
C ASP A 206 29.69 6.34 34.66
N ILE A 207 28.72 5.54 34.21
CA ILE A 207 27.42 6.02 33.76
C ILE A 207 26.40 5.75 34.87
N PRO A 208 25.76 6.80 35.44
CA PRO A 208 24.87 6.65 36.57
C PRO A 208 23.75 5.63 36.32
N GLU A 209 23.40 4.87 37.36
CA GLU A 209 22.17 4.08 37.35
C GLU A 209 20.96 5.03 37.22
N LYS A 210 19.92 4.58 36.52
CA LYS A 210 18.69 5.32 36.19
C LYS A 210 18.88 6.48 35.22
N MET A 211 20.05 6.62 34.60
CA MET A 211 20.22 7.53 33.49
C MET A 211 19.47 6.99 32.28
N TRP A 212 18.46 7.74 31.82
CA TRP A 212 17.73 7.46 30.60
C TRP A 212 18.18 8.36 29.46
N HIS A 213 18.01 7.82 28.26
CA HIS A 213 18.35 8.42 26.99
C HIS A 213 17.20 8.22 26.03
N GLN A 214 16.78 9.28 25.35
CA GLN A 214 15.73 9.23 24.35
C GLN A 214 16.12 10.01 23.10
N GLY A 215 15.84 9.44 21.93
CA GLY A 215 16.11 10.09 20.65
C GLY A 215 15.18 9.63 19.54
N LEU A 216 15.11 10.46 18.49
CA LEU A 216 14.54 10.10 17.21
C LEU A 216 15.69 9.97 16.20
N ILE A 217 15.78 8.81 15.56
CA ILE A 217 16.73 8.53 14.50
C ILE A 217 15.97 8.49 13.18
N ILE A 218 16.43 9.29 12.22
CA ILE A 218 15.98 9.23 10.83
C ILE A 218 17.13 8.64 10.02
N ALA A 219 16.89 7.49 9.41
CA ALA A 219 17.93 6.71 8.76
C ALA A 219 17.45 6.09 7.46
N LYS A 220 18.41 5.65 6.64
CA LYS A 220 18.13 4.93 5.41
C LYS A 220 17.83 3.45 5.72
N SER A 221 16.89 2.87 4.98
CA SER A 221 16.55 1.46 5.10
C SER A 221 17.55 0.57 4.33
N GLY A 222 17.74 -0.67 4.81
CA GLY A 222 18.71 -1.64 4.29
C GLY A 222 18.26 -2.53 3.12
N ASN A 223 17.06 -2.31 2.54
CA ASN A 223 16.61 -2.97 1.31
C ASN A 223 16.47 -1.99 0.15
#